data_AF-A0A381XCJ6-F1
#
_entry.id   AF-A0A381XCJ6-F1
#
_cell.length_a   1.000
_cell.length_b   1.000
_cell.length_c   1.000
_cell.angle_alpha   90.00
_cell.angle_beta   90.00
_cell.angle_gamma   90.00
#
_symmetry.space_group_name_H-M   'P 1'
#
loop_
_entity.id
_entity.type
_entity.pdbx_description
1 polymer ?
#
loop_
_entity_poly.entity_id
_entity_poly.type
_entity_poly.pdbx_seq_one_letter_code
_entity_poly.pdbx_strand_id
1 'polypeptide(L)'
;VLTTVSETLSMSLEETAESVIRVAVSGMYLEVSKLVSRYGIDPREMSLIAFGGAGPMLACNIARELNMRRVVVPLAPGVLSAFGGLIADIKNDFIQTAYFDLAPGNANTIRNGFAALRSAATTWLRDEQEFAGDATLLYSADMRYHGQSFEIDTPLSVGDIENSDMDAMAAAFHREHERLYEHADQIASIQVINLRLVVVGAPPKPAFQPLEMGSGEPAPLRETEVYIDGSWRFAAVYRRENLAAGDRFSGPAVVAQDDCTTCILEGFTTVVDKHGNLILETED
;
A
#
# COMPACT_ATOMS: atom_id res chain seq x y z
N VAL A 1 -10.10 24.82 24.41
CA VAL A 1 -9.67 25.09 23.02
C VAL A 1 -10.88 25.26 22.12
N LEU A 2 -11.72 24.24 21.91
CA LEU A 2 -12.91 24.33 21.04
C LEU A 2 -13.88 25.46 21.42
N THR A 3 -14.19 25.64 22.71
CA THR A 3 -15.06 26.74 23.20
C THR A 3 -14.52 28.13 22.83
N THR A 4 -13.22 28.34 22.94
CA THR A 4 -12.58 29.62 22.58
C THR A 4 -12.70 29.90 21.08
N VAL A 5 -12.58 28.86 20.26
CA VAL A 5 -12.74 28.96 18.80
C VAL A 5 -14.19 29.24 18.43
N SER A 6 -15.15 28.55 19.05
CA SER A 6 -16.58 28.74 18.77
C SER A 6 -17.05 30.16 19.11
N GLU A 7 -16.64 30.70 20.25
CA GLU A 7 -16.91 32.09 20.65
C GLU A 7 -16.34 33.10 19.66
N THR A 8 -15.10 32.88 19.21
CA THR A 8 -14.43 33.78 18.26
C THR A 8 -15.12 33.79 16.89
N LEU A 9 -15.60 32.63 16.44
CA LEU A 9 -16.26 32.47 15.15
C LEU A 9 -17.77 32.75 15.20
N SER A 10 -18.34 32.99 16.38
CA SER A 10 -19.79 33.15 16.58
C SER A 10 -20.61 31.96 16.05
N MET A 11 -20.10 30.75 16.29
CA MET A 11 -20.72 29.47 15.90
C MET A 11 -21.08 28.65 17.15
N SER A 12 -22.01 27.71 17.03
CA SER A 12 -22.23 26.72 18.10
C SER A 12 -20.99 25.81 18.26
N LEU A 13 -20.92 25.12 19.39
CA LEU A 13 -19.79 24.23 19.69
C LEU A 13 -19.73 23.07 18.69
N GLU A 14 -20.89 22.54 18.32
CA GLU A 14 -21.11 21.44 17.39
C GLU A 14 -20.70 21.83 15.97
N GLU A 15 -21.20 22.97 15.47
CA GLU A 15 -20.81 23.51 14.15
C GLU A 15 -19.31 23.81 14.09
N THR A 16 -18.73 24.27 15.20
CA THR A 16 -17.29 24.52 15.29
C THR A 16 -16.52 23.20 15.22
N ALA A 17 -16.94 22.17 15.95
CA ALA A 17 -16.31 20.85 15.92
C ALA A 17 -16.39 20.21 14.53
N GLU A 18 -17.55 20.25 13.89
CA GLU A 18 -17.73 19.78 12.51
C GLU A 18 -16.85 20.58 11.53
N SER A 19 -16.73 21.89 11.70
CA SER A 19 -15.86 22.72 10.87
C SER A 19 -14.38 22.37 11.02
N VAL A 20 -13.92 22.02 12.23
CA VAL A 20 -12.57 21.51 12.45
C VAL A 20 -12.36 20.20 11.68
N ILE A 21 -13.33 19.28 11.72
CA ILE A 21 -13.29 18.04 10.95
C ILE A 21 -13.21 18.33 9.45
N ARG A 22 -14.06 19.23 8.93
CA ARG A 22 -14.04 19.65 7.51
C ARG A 22 -12.70 20.22 7.10
N VAL A 23 -12.07 21.07 7.92
CA VAL A 23 -10.72 21.60 7.61
C VAL A 23 -9.68 20.48 7.55
N ALA A 24 -9.72 19.52 8.49
CA ALA A 24 -8.82 18.38 8.47
C ALA A 24 -9.02 17.50 7.22
N VAL A 25 -10.28 17.23 6.87
CA VAL A 25 -10.67 16.45 5.67
C VAL A 25 -10.20 17.16 4.40
N SER A 26 -10.38 18.47 4.28
CA SER A 26 -9.86 19.26 3.14
C SER A 26 -8.34 19.19 3.02
N GLY A 27 -7.62 19.22 4.14
CA GLY A 27 -6.17 19.04 4.16
C GLY A 27 -5.73 17.67 3.64
N MET A 28 -6.41 16.61 4.09
CA MET A 28 -6.16 15.25 3.61
C MET A 28 -6.51 15.08 2.12
N TYR A 29 -7.64 15.64 1.66
CA TYR A 29 -8.03 15.65 0.26
C TYR A 29 -6.95 16.26 -0.64
N LEU A 30 -6.37 17.40 -0.22
CA LEU A 30 -5.31 18.07 -0.97
C LEU A 30 -4.07 17.18 -1.15
N GLU A 31 -3.64 16.47 -0.11
CA GLU A 31 -2.48 15.59 -0.19
C GLU A 31 -2.73 14.35 -1.04
N VAL A 32 -3.91 13.72 -0.89
CA VAL A 32 -4.28 12.56 -1.71
C VAL A 32 -4.42 12.96 -3.19
N SER A 33 -5.07 14.09 -3.48
CA SER A 33 -5.28 14.58 -4.84
C SER A 33 -3.97 14.85 -5.59
N LYS A 34 -2.93 15.35 -4.90
CA LYS A 34 -1.60 15.54 -5.51
C LYS A 34 -1.02 14.22 -6.01
N LEU A 35 -1.11 13.16 -5.20
CA LEU A 35 -0.60 11.83 -5.55
C LEU A 35 -1.39 11.20 -6.70
N VAL A 36 -2.72 11.24 -6.59
CA VAL A 36 -3.65 10.74 -7.61
C VAL A 36 -3.37 11.39 -8.96
N SER A 37 -3.24 12.73 -8.99
CA SER A 37 -2.95 13.48 -10.21
C SER A 37 -1.56 13.17 -10.77
N ARG A 38 -0.54 13.07 -9.91
CA ARG A 38 0.83 12.76 -10.34
C ARG A 38 0.94 11.43 -11.07
N TYR A 39 0.16 10.44 -10.66
CA TYR A 39 0.18 9.10 -11.24
C TYR A 39 -0.98 8.83 -12.22
N GLY A 40 -1.82 9.84 -12.52
CA GLY A 40 -2.95 9.69 -13.45
C GLY A 40 -4.00 8.68 -12.99
N ILE A 41 -4.18 8.51 -11.68
CA ILE A 41 -5.10 7.53 -11.09
C ILE A 41 -6.51 8.13 -11.02
N ASP A 42 -7.55 7.34 -11.26
CA ASP A 42 -8.93 7.70 -10.91
C ASP A 42 -9.28 7.13 -9.52
N PRO A 43 -9.52 7.95 -8.47
CA PRO A 43 -9.86 7.46 -7.14
C PRO A 43 -11.12 6.58 -7.11
N ARG A 44 -12.04 6.78 -8.06
CA ARG A 44 -13.31 6.04 -8.13
C ARG A 44 -13.11 4.58 -8.49
N GLU A 45 -11.97 4.24 -9.08
CA GLU A 45 -11.57 2.87 -9.41
C GLU A 45 -10.77 2.20 -8.29
N MET A 46 -10.54 2.90 -7.18
CA MET A 46 -9.72 2.46 -6.05
C MET A 46 -10.56 2.24 -4.79
N SER A 47 -10.03 1.45 -3.86
CA SER A 47 -10.58 1.31 -2.50
C SER A 47 -9.69 2.04 -1.50
N LEU A 48 -10.31 2.75 -0.56
CA LEU A 48 -9.58 3.43 0.53
C LEU A 48 -9.35 2.45 1.68
N ILE A 49 -8.11 2.06 1.94
CA ILE A 49 -7.78 1.30 3.16
C ILE A 49 -7.59 2.29 4.31
N ALA A 50 -8.51 2.26 5.27
CA ALA A 50 -8.49 3.15 6.43
C ALA A 50 -7.84 2.45 7.63
N PHE A 51 -6.66 2.94 8.03
CA PHE A 51 -5.89 2.39 9.14
C PHE A 51 -5.28 3.51 10.01
N GLY A 52 -4.62 3.11 11.09
CA GLY A 52 -4.22 3.98 12.19
C GLY A 52 -5.39 4.29 13.12
N GLY A 53 -5.11 4.84 14.30
CA GLY A 53 -6.13 5.06 15.33
C GLY A 53 -7.25 6.03 14.91
N ALA A 54 -6.96 6.99 14.03
CA ALA A 54 -7.91 8.01 13.57
C ALA A 54 -8.36 7.83 12.11
N GLY A 55 -7.74 6.94 11.33
CA GLY A 55 -8.08 6.75 9.92
C GLY A 55 -9.55 6.36 9.71
N PRO A 56 -10.03 5.28 10.35
CA PRO A 56 -11.43 4.85 10.24
C PRO A 56 -12.46 5.89 10.69
N MET A 57 -12.08 6.85 11.55
CA MET A 57 -12.96 7.92 12.01
C MET A 57 -13.27 8.94 10.90
N LEU A 58 -12.32 9.17 9.99
CA LEU A 58 -12.44 10.16 8.92
C LEU A 58 -12.62 9.53 7.53
N ALA A 59 -12.55 8.20 7.43
CA ALA A 59 -12.50 7.48 6.16
C ALA A 59 -13.71 7.74 5.26
N CYS A 60 -14.93 7.68 5.79
CA CYS A 60 -16.13 7.98 5.01
C CYS A 60 -16.19 9.43 4.54
N ASN A 61 -15.67 10.39 5.33
CA ASN A 61 -15.59 11.79 4.90
C ASN A 61 -14.63 11.95 3.71
N ILE A 62 -13.45 11.33 3.79
CA ILE A 62 -12.46 11.36 2.70
C ILE A 62 -12.95 10.65 1.45
N ALA A 63 -13.56 9.48 1.62
CA ALA A 63 -14.14 8.73 0.52
C ALA A 63 -15.23 9.54 -0.20
N ARG A 64 -16.10 10.22 0.56
CA ARG A 64 -17.13 11.12 0.02
C ARG A 64 -16.51 12.26 -0.79
N GLU A 65 -15.50 12.96 -0.27
CA GLU A 65 -14.84 14.07 -0.98
C GLU A 65 -14.11 13.62 -2.26
N LEU A 66 -13.54 12.41 -2.26
CA LEU A 66 -12.83 11.83 -3.41
C LEU A 66 -13.75 11.03 -4.35
N ASN A 67 -15.05 10.96 -4.08
CA ASN A 67 -16.02 10.10 -4.78
C ASN A 67 -15.61 8.61 -4.83
N MET A 68 -14.89 8.13 -3.81
CA MET A 68 -14.50 6.72 -3.71
C MET A 68 -15.70 5.88 -3.27
N ARG A 69 -15.96 4.79 -4.01
CA ARG A 69 -17.12 3.93 -3.75
C ARG A 69 -16.92 2.96 -2.59
N ARG A 70 -15.67 2.65 -2.24
CA ARG A 70 -15.34 1.61 -1.26
C ARG A 70 -14.28 2.07 -0.26
N VAL A 71 -14.57 1.86 1.01
CA VAL A 71 -13.62 1.94 2.12
C VAL A 71 -13.45 0.56 2.73
N VAL A 72 -12.21 0.19 3.04
CA VAL A 72 -11.87 -1.05 3.76
C VAL A 72 -11.26 -0.66 5.08
N VAL A 73 -11.89 -1.06 6.18
CA VAL A 73 -11.32 -0.95 7.53
C VAL A 73 -10.85 -2.35 7.95
N PRO A 74 -9.53 -2.57 8.09
CA PRO A 74 -9.01 -3.87 8.51
C PRO A 74 -9.53 -4.34 9.88
N LEU A 75 -9.29 -5.61 10.21
CA LEU A 75 -9.66 -6.15 11.54
C LEU A 75 -9.04 -5.37 12.70
N ALA A 76 -7.76 -5.01 12.58
CA ALA A 76 -6.99 -4.28 13.59
C ALA A 76 -6.34 -3.02 12.98
N PRO A 77 -7.14 -1.99 12.63
CA PRO A 77 -6.66 -0.86 11.85
C PRO A 77 -5.68 0.01 12.67
N GLY A 78 -5.84 0.13 13.99
CA GLY A 78 -5.01 0.96 14.85
C GLY A 78 -3.55 0.49 14.92
N VAL A 79 -3.30 -0.80 14.68
CA VAL A 79 -1.98 -1.43 14.76
C VAL A 79 -1.48 -1.99 13.42
N LEU A 80 -2.11 -1.60 12.30
CA LEU A 80 -1.80 -2.18 10.98
C LEU A 80 -0.33 -1.98 10.56
N SER A 81 0.33 -0.89 10.97
CA SER A 81 1.75 -0.67 10.67
C SER A 81 2.66 -1.67 11.41
N ALA A 82 2.37 -1.98 12.67
CA ALA A 82 3.10 -3.00 13.41
C ALA A 82 2.89 -4.39 12.80
N PHE A 83 1.65 -4.64 12.36
CA PHE A 83 1.31 -5.86 11.63
C PHE A 83 2.09 -5.97 10.30
N GLY A 84 2.21 -4.89 9.53
CA GLY A 84 3.02 -4.85 8.31
C GLY A 84 4.49 -5.21 8.57
N GLY A 85 5.06 -4.73 9.67
CA GLY A 85 6.41 -5.12 10.10
C GLY A 85 6.53 -6.61 10.47
N LEU A 86 5.51 -7.19 11.08
CA LEU A 86 5.48 -8.62 11.44
C LEU A 86 5.46 -9.55 10.21
N ILE A 87 4.81 -9.13 9.12
CA ILE A 87 4.65 -9.96 7.91
C ILE A 87 5.59 -9.57 6.77
N ALA A 88 6.48 -8.61 7.01
CA ALA A 88 7.46 -8.17 6.03
C ALA A 88 8.49 -9.28 5.77
N ASP A 89 8.89 -9.41 4.52
CA ASP A 89 10.00 -10.29 4.17
C ASP A 89 11.32 -9.62 4.59
N ILE A 90 12.32 -10.43 4.97
CA ILE A 90 13.68 -9.96 5.24
C ILE A 90 14.32 -9.67 3.89
N LYS A 91 14.41 -8.39 3.51
CA LYS A 91 14.85 -7.97 2.19
C LYS A 91 15.97 -6.95 2.28
N ASN A 92 16.96 -7.06 1.39
CA ASN A 92 17.96 -6.02 1.18
C ASN A 92 18.41 -5.97 -0.28
N ASP A 93 18.83 -4.77 -0.71
CA ASP A 93 19.22 -4.47 -2.08
C ASP A 93 20.74 -4.20 -2.13
N PHE A 94 21.45 -4.93 -2.99
CA PHE A 94 22.89 -4.79 -3.19
C PHE A 94 23.15 -4.25 -4.59
N ILE A 95 23.95 -3.18 -4.67
CA ILE A 95 24.21 -2.48 -5.92
C ILE A 95 25.72 -2.34 -6.09
N GLN A 96 26.19 -2.62 -7.30
CA GLN A 96 27.56 -2.34 -7.71
C GLN A 96 27.52 -1.45 -8.95
N THR A 97 28.13 -0.26 -8.86
CA THR A 97 28.33 0.58 -10.04
C THR A 97 29.20 -0.13 -11.06
N ALA A 98 28.72 -0.17 -12.28
CA ALA A 98 29.26 -0.95 -13.38
C ALA A 98 29.07 -0.14 -14.65
N TYR A 99 30.10 0.52 -15.16
CA TYR A 99 30.00 1.37 -16.35
C TYR A 99 30.73 0.71 -17.51
N PHE A 100 29.99 0.02 -18.38
CA PHE A 100 30.53 -0.63 -19.57
C PHE A 100 29.44 -0.97 -20.58
N ASP A 101 29.83 -1.26 -21.82
CA ASP A 101 28.90 -1.73 -22.84
C ASP A 101 28.49 -3.18 -22.60
N LEU A 102 27.22 -3.51 -22.82
CA LEU A 102 26.73 -4.88 -22.83
C LEU A 102 27.28 -5.61 -24.06
N ALA A 103 28.46 -6.20 -23.90
CA ALA A 103 29.19 -6.83 -24.99
C ALA A 103 29.96 -8.05 -24.48
N PRO A 104 30.27 -9.03 -25.36
CA PRO A 104 30.98 -10.25 -24.97
C PRO A 104 32.31 -10.01 -24.24
N GLY A 105 33.01 -8.91 -24.54
CA GLY A 105 34.25 -8.52 -23.86
C GLY A 105 34.11 -8.24 -22.36
N ASN A 106 32.89 -7.90 -21.89
CA ASN A 106 32.58 -7.60 -20.49
C ASN A 106 31.91 -8.76 -19.75
N ALA A 107 31.75 -9.93 -20.38
CA ALA A 107 31.10 -11.09 -19.79
C ALA A 107 31.68 -11.48 -18.41
N ASN A 108 33.01 -11.50 -18.30
CA ASN A 108 33.69 -11.80 -17.03
C ASN A 108 33.39 -10.75 -15.95
N THR A 109 33.35 -9.47 -16.33
CA THR A 109 33.05 -8.36 -15.42
C THR A 109 31.63 -8.48 -14.86
N ILE A 110 30.66 -8.79 -15.73
CA ILE A 110 29.25 -9.01 -15.35
C ILE A 110 29.14 -10.20 -14.38
N ARG A 111 29.70 -11.37 -14.75
CA ARG A 111 29.64 -12.56 -13.89
C ARG A 111 30.30 -12.33 -12.54
N ASN A 112 31.48 -11.73 -12.52
CA ASN A 112 32.20 -11.46 -11.28
C ASN A 112 31.47 -10.43 -10.40
N GLY A 113 30.87 -9.40 -11.01
CA GLY A 113 30.06 -8.42 -10.29
C GLY A 113 28.84 -9.06 -9.63
N PHE A 114 28.05 -9.85 -10.36
CA PHE A 114 26.91 -10.56 -9.77
C PHE A 114 27.33 -11.63 -8.76
N ALA A 115 28.47 -12.30 -8.94
CA ALA A 115 29.00 -13.22 -7.96
C ALA A 115 29.38 -12.50 -6.64
N ALA A 116 29.99 -11.31 -6.73
CA ALA A 116 30.30 -10.48 -5.57
C ALA A 116 29.03 -10.02 -4.85
N LEU A 117 28.04 -9.53 -5.59
CA LEU A 117 26.73 -9.14 -5.03
C LEU A 117 26.04 -10.33 -4.35
N ARG A 118 26.05 -11.51 -4.98
CA ARG A 118 25.47 -12.73 -4.43
C ARG A 118 26.16 -13.13 -3.13
N SER A 119 27.49 -13.05 -3.07
CA SER A 119 28.25 -13.35 -1.86
C SER A 119 27.86 -12.38 -0.74
N ALA A 120 27.87 -11.07 -1.00
CA ALA A 120 27.51 -10.06 -0.01
C ALA A 120 26.08 -10.24 0.51
N ALA A 121 25.13 -10.48 -0.40
CA ALA A 121 23.73 -10.69 -0.07
C ALA A 121 23.50 -11.97 0.75
N THR A 122 24.22 -13.04 0.42
CA THR A 122 24.13 -14.30 1.17
C THR A 122 24.73 -14.15 2.56
N THR A 123 25.91 -13.52 2.69
CA THR A 123 26.53 -13.22 4.00
C THR A 123 25.59 -12.37 4.85
N TRP A 124 25.04 -11.28 4.31
CA TRP A 124 24.08 -10.45 5.04
C TRP A 124 22.86 -11.25 5.52
N LEU A 125 22.24 -12.04 4.64
CA LEU A 125 21.04 -12.79 5.01
C LEU A 125 21.31 -13.92 6.03
N ARG A 126 22.41 -14.65 5.87
CA ARG A 126 22.72 -15.85 6.64
C ARG A 126 23.48 -15.56 7.93
N ASP A 127 24.43 -14.62 7.87
CA ASP A 127 25.36 -14.37 8.97
C ASP A 127 24.93 -13.15 9.79
N GLU A 128 24.36 -12.11 9.18
CA GLU A 128 23.92 -10.90 9.90
C GLU A 128 22.45 -10.94 10.31
N GLN A 129 21.56 -11.41 9.44
CA GLN A 129 20.13 -11.58 9.76
C GLN A 129 19.80 -12.96 10.36
N GLU A 130 20.78 -13.87 10.40
CA GLU A 130 20.64 -15.24 10.92
C GLU A 130 19.44 -16.02 10.32
N PHE A 131 18.99 -15.66 9.12
CA PHE A 131 17.84 -16.30 8.50
C PHE A 131 18.25 -17.66 7.93
N ALA A 132 17.56 -18.73 8.34
CA ALA A 132 17.87 -20.10 7.93
C ALA A 132 16.93 -20.67 6.84
N GLY A 133 15.86 -19.97 6.47
CA GLY A 133 14.87 -20.44 5.49
C GLY A 133 15.30 -20.28 4.03
N ASP A 134 14.40 -20.54 3.08
CA ASP A 134 14.71 -20.38 1.66
C ASP A 134 14.90 -18.90 1.28
N ALA A 135 15.92 -18.64 0.46
CA ALA A 135 16.23 -17.31 -0.04
C ALA A 135 15.91 -17.22 -1.53
N THR A 136 15.20 -16.17 -1.91
CA THR A 136 15.02 -15.78 -3.31
C THR A 136 16.03 -14.70 -3.66
N LEU A 137 16.75 -14.88 -4.77
CA LEU A 137 17.68 -13.90 -5.30
C LEU A 137 17.12 -13.36 -6.61
N LEU A 138 16.89 -12.06 -6.69
CA LEU A 138 16.41 -11.37 -7.89
C LEU A 138 17.55 -10.54 -8.45
N TYR A 139 17.86 -10.76 -9.73
CA TYR A 139 18.97 -10.11 -10.42
C TYR A 139 18.41 -9.08 -11.38
N SER A 140 19.02 -7.90 -11.42
CA SER A 140 18.72 -6.88 -12.41
C SER A 140 19.94 -6.02 -12.71
N ALA A 141 19.86 -5.20 -13.75
CA ALA A 141 20.87 -4.21 -14.08
C ALA A 141 20.21 -2.91 -14.51
N ASP A 142 20.80 -1.79 -14.09
CA ASP A 142 20.44 -0.48 -14.65
C ASP A 142 21.09 -0.36 -16.03
N MET A 143 20.26 -0.31 -17.06
CA MET A 143 20.69 -0.34 -18.45
C MET A 143 20.11 0.84 -19.21
N ARG A 144 20.80 1.28 -20.26
CA ARG A 144 20.33 2.36 -21.14
C ARG A 144 20.93 2.23 -22.54
N TYR A 145 20.27 2.78 -23.56
CA TYR A 145 20.94 2.99 -24.83
C TYR A 145 22.05 4.03 -24.71
N HIS A 146 23.07 3.92 -25.55
CA HIS A 146 24.10 4.94 -25.59
C HIS A 146 23.53 6.31 -25.98
N GLY A 147 23.87 7.35 -25.22
CA GLY A 147 23.33 8.70 -25.39
C GLY A 147 21.97 8.96 -24.71
N GLN A 148 21.33 7.93 -24.14
CA GLN A 148 20.14 8.09 -23.30
C GLN A 148 20.51 8.67 -21.93
N SER A 149 19.65 9.55 -21.40
CA SER A 149 19.92 10.29 -20.15
C SER A 149 19.41 9.62 -18.89
N PHE A 150 18.69 8.51 -19.00
CA PHE A 150 18.08 7.78 -17.89
C PHE A 150 18.27 6.28 -18.07
N GLU A 151 18.34 5.57 -16.95
CA GLU A 151 18.47 4.12 -16.87
C GLU A 151 17.11 3.44 -16.68
N ILE A 152 17.04 2.18 -17.09
CA ILE A 152 15.92 1.27 -16.86
C ILE A 152 16.44 0.09 -16.04
N ASP A 153 15.81 -0.15 -14.89
CA ASP A 153 16.04 -1.34 -14.09
C ASP A 153 15.52 -2.56 -14.85
N THR A 154 16.43 -3.40 -15.31
CA THR A 154 16.15 -4.52 -16.22
C THR A 154 16.33 -5.85 -15.49
N PRO A 155 15.25 -6.58 -15.17
CA PRO A 155 15.36 -7.91 -14.59
C PRO A 155 16.10 -8.88 -15.51
N LEU A 156 17.07 -9.60 -14.96
CA LEU A 156 17.88 -10.58 -15.69
C LEU A 156 17.70 -11.98 -15.08
N SER A 157 17.71 -13.01 -15.91
CA SER A 157 17.68 -14.38 -15.40
C SER A 157 19.06 -14.84 -14.95
N VAL A 158 19.10 -15.73 -13.95
CA VAL A 158 20.35 -16.35 -13.49
C VAL A 158 21.03 -17.12 -14.64
N GLY A 159 20.25 -17.80 -15.48
CA GLY A 159 20.76 -18.54 -16.62
C GLY A 159 21.48 -17.65 -17.63
N ASP A 160 20.91 -16.48 -17.96
CA ASP A 160 21.53 -15.55 -18.90
C ASP A 160 22.86 -15.02 -18.33
N ILE A 161 22.90 -14.73 -17.03
CA ILE A 161 24.11 -14.26 -16.33
C ILE A 161 25.21 -15.34 -16.33
N GLU A 162 24.88 -16.55 -15.89
CA GLU A 162 25.84 -17.66 -15.78
C GLU A 162 26.39 -18.08 -17.15
N ASN A 163 25.54 -18.12 -18.17
CA ASN A 163 25.94 -18.42 -19.55
C ASN A 163 26.57 -17.23 -20.26
N SER A 164 26.49 -16.03 -19.68
CA SER A 164 26.92 -14.77 -20.32
C SER A 164 26.26 -14.52 -21.67
N ASP A 165 24.97 -14.79 -21.72
CA ASP A 165 24.13 -14.59 -22.90
C ASP A 165 23.80 -13.10 -23.03
N MET A 166 24.67 -12.37 -23.73
CA MET A 166 24.52 -10.92 -23.95
C MET A 166 23.26 -10.60 -24.76
N ASP A 167 22.89 -11.47 -25.70
CA ASP A 167 21.72 -11.26 -26.55
C ASP A 167 20.42 -11.42 -25.75
N ALA A 168 20.36 -12.40 -24.84
CA ALA A 168 19.23 -12.55 -23.92
C ALA A 168 19.09 -11.37 -22.96
N MET A 169 20.20 -10.85 -22.41
CA MET A 169 20.18 -9.64 -21.57
C MET A 169 19.78 -8.39 -22.36
N ALA A 170 20.25 -8.24 -23.60
CA ALA A 170 19.85 -7.14 -24.48
C ALA A 170 18.34 -7.21 -24.78
N ALA A 171 17.84 -8.40 -25.13
CA ALA A 171 16.43 -8.63 -25.34
C ALA A 171 15.59 -8.33 -24.10
N ALA A 172 16.09 -8.61 -22.89
CA ALA A 172 15.43 -8.23 -21.64
C ALA A 172 15.30 -6.71 -21.50
N PHE A 173 16.37 -5.96 -21.78
CA PHE A 173 16.34 -4.51 -21.77
C PHE A 173 15.37 -3.94 -22.82
N HIS A 174 15.40 -4.45 -24.05
CA HIS A 174 14.47 -4.00 -25.09
C HIS A 174 13.01 -4.22 -24.70
N ARG A 175 12.69 -5.36 -24.05
CA ARG A 175 11.33 -5.61 -23.54
C ARG A 175 10.91 -4.60 -22.47
N GLU A 176 11.78 -4.28 -21.52
CA GLU A 176 11.46 -3.28 -20.49
C GLU A 176 11.34 -1.87 -21.08
N HIS A 177 12.18 -1.52 -22.05
CA HIS A 177 12.08 -0.25 -22.75
C HIS A 177 10.75 -0.14 -23.52
N GLU A 178 10.34 -1.18 -24.25
CA GLU A 178 9.07 -1.21 -24.95
C GLU A 178 7.87 -1.20 -23.99
N ARG A 179 7.95 -1.89 -22.85
CA ARG A 179 6.92 -1.84 -21.82
C ARG A 179 6.71 -0.44 -21.23
N LEU A 180 7.79 0.34 -21.08
CA LEU A 180 7.75 1.67 -20.48
C LEU A 180 7.46 2.79 -21.49
N TYR A 181 7.93 2.66 -22.73
CA TYR A 181 7.93 3.73 -23.74
C TYR A 181 7.26 3.34 -25.06
N GLU A 182 6.66 2.16 -25.15
CA GLU A 182 5.96 1.62 -26.33
C GLU A 182 6.85 1.47 -27.59
N HIS A 183 8.16 1.49 -27.41
CA HIS A 183 9.14 1.32 -28.48
C HIS A 183 10.48 0.81 -27.91
N ALA A 184 11.32 0.19 -28.73
CA ALA A 184 12.72 -0.12 -28.43
C ALA A 184 13.59 -0.05 -29.70
N ASP A 185 14.80 0.50 -29.58
CA ASP A 185 15.81 0.46 -30.63
C ASP A 185 16.63 -0.83 -30.52
N GLN A 186 16.27 -1.82 -31.35
CA GLN A 186 16.88 -3.16 -31.33
C GLN A 186 18.33 -3.20 -31.83
N ILE A 187 18.86 -2.07 -32.34
CA ILE A 187 20.19 -1.98 -32.95
C ILE A 187 21.14 -1.14 -32.09
N ALA A 188 20.61 -0.17 -31.34
CA ALA A 188 21.39 0.70 -30.50
C ALA A 188 22.21 -0.06 -29.45
N SER A 189 23.47 0.34 -29.29
CA SER A 189 24.35 -0.20 -28.25
C SER A 189 23.78 0.10 -26.85
N ILE A 190 23.84 -0.92 -25.99
CA ILE A 190 23.35 -0.83 -24.61
C ILE A 190 24.53 -0.67 -23.66
N GLN A 191 24.41 0.25 -22.71
CA GLN A 191 25.32 0.41 -21.59
C GLN A 191 24.69 -0.16 -20.32
N VAL A 192 25.49 -0.89 -19.56
CA VAL A 192 25.21 -1.21 -18.16
C VAL A 192 25.81 -0.10 -17.31
N ILE A 193 25.05 0.37 -16.32
CA ILE A 193 25.43 1.45 -15.39
C ILE A 193 25.56 0.93 -13.95
N ASN A 194 24.68 0.00 -13.55
CA ASN A 194 24.77 -0.69 -12.27
C ASN A 194 24.36 -2.15 -12.43
N LEU A 195 24.98 -3.03 -11.63
CA LEU A 195 24.48 -4.38 -11.37
C LEU A 195 23.72 -4.36 -10.04
N ARG A 196 22.59 -5.04 -9.97
CA ARG A 196 21.70 -5.07 -8.81
C ARG A 196 21.33 -6.50 -8.44
N LEU A 197 21.33 -6.78 -7.15
CA LEU A 197 20.83 -8.04 -6.62
C LEU A 197 20.01 -7.76 -5.36
N VAL A 198 18.78 -8.24 -5.40
CA VAL A 198 17.88 -8.21 -4.25
C VAL A 198 17.84 -9.60 -3.65
N VAL A 199 18.08 -9.70 -2.34
CA VAL A 199 17.88 -10.92 -1.57
C VAL A 199 16.62 -10.82 -0.75
N VAL A 200 15.80 -11.87 -0.78
CA VAL A 200 14.54 -11.95 -0.03
C VAL A 200 14.52 -13.26 0.75
N GLY A 201 14.50 -13.17 2.08
CA GLY A 201 14.15 -14.25 2.99
C GLY A 201 12.69 -14.10 3.43
N ALA A 202 11.85 -15.09 3.13
CA ALA A 202 10.43 -15.06 3.48
C ALA A 202 10.18 -15.91 4.73
N PRO A 203 10.09 -15.31 5.94
CA PRO A 203 9.74 -16.07 7.13
C PRO A 203 8.29 -16.57 7.05
N PRO A 204 7.93 -17.64 7.81
CA PRO A 204 6.55 -18.07 7.93
C PRO A 204 5.66 -16.93 8.41
N LYS A 205 4.63 -16.60 7.62
CA LYS A 205 3.67 -15.54 7.97
C LYS A 205 2.55 -16.12 8.85
N PRO A 206 1.98 -15.35 9.79
CA PRO A 206 0.83 -15.78 10.57
C PRO A 206 -0.34 -16.18 9.66
N ALA A 207 -1.00 -17.30 9.99
CA ALA A 207 -2.22 -17.70 9.30
C ALA A 207 -3.43 -16.96 9.87
N PHE A 208 -4.24 -16.35 9.01
CA PHE A 208 -5.51 -15.73 9.39
C PHE A 208 -6.62 -16.76 9.38
N GLN A 209 -7.20 -17.02 10.54
CA GLN A 209 -8.41 -17.82 10.63
C GLN A 209 -9.60 -16.96 10.19
N PRO A 210 -10.45 -17.45 9.28
CA PRO A 210 -11.71 -16.79 9.00
C PRO A 210 -12.57 -16.67 10.26
N LEU A 211 -13.35 -15.59 10.37
CA LEU A 211 -14.39 -15.49 11.39
C LEU A 211 -15.53 -16.47 11.08
N GLU A 212 -16.23 -16.89 12.13
CA GLU A 212 -17.47 -17.64 11.97
C GLU A 212 -18.53 -16.77 11.29
N MET A 213 -19.41 -17.42 10.51
CA MET A 213 -20.52 -16.74 9.85
C MET A 213 -21.58 -16.34 10.88
N GLY A 214 -21.95 -15.07 10.85
CA GLY A 214 -23.02 -14.49 11.67
C GLY A 214 -24.41 -14.77 11.11
N SER A 215 -25.42 -14.19 11.76
CA SER A 215 -26.81 -14.20 11.27
C SER A 215 -27.01 -13.29 10.06
N GLY A 216 -26.09 -12.34 9.81
CA GLY A 216 -26.24 -11.29 8.81
C GLY A 216 -26.84 -10.00 9.38
N GLU A 217 -27.41 -10.05 10.58
CA GLU A 217 -28.12 -8.95 11.24
C GLU A 217 -27.54 -8.73 12.65
N PRO A 218 -26.46 -7.94 12.79
CA PRO A 218 -25.87 -7.66 14.09
C PRO A 218 -26.76 -6.74 14.91
N ALA A 219 -26.88 -7.01 16.21
CA ALA A 219 -27.58 -6.12 17.13
C ALA A 219 -26.64 -4.98 17.61
N PRO A 220 -27.07 -3.71 17.56
CA PRO A 220 -26.28 -2.62 18.14
C PRO A 220 -26.17 -2.77 19.66
N LEU A 221 -25.02 -2.43 20.22
CA LEU A 221 -24.81 -2.35 21.67
C LEU A 221 -25.76 -1.30 22.29
N ARG A 222 -25.90 -0.16 21.60
CA ARG A 222 -26.74 0.98 21.99
C ARG A 222 -26.91 1.92 20.81
N GLU A 223 -27.79 2.89 20.96
CA GLU A 223 -27.84 4.07 20.10
C GLU A 223 -27.16 5.27 20.78
N THR A 224 -26.76 6.26 19.99
CA THR A 224 -26.14 7.49 20.48
C THR A 224 -26.47 8.65 19.54
N GLU A 225 -26.55 9.87 20.07
CA GLU A 225 -26.61 11.06 19.23
C GLU A 225 -25.21 11.41 18.70
N VAL A 226 -25.13 11.75 17.41
CA VAL A 226 -23.93 12.25 16.72
C VAL A 226 -24.31 13.52 15.96
N TYR A 227 -23.40 14.49 15.88
CA TYR A 227 -23.60 15.70 15.08
C TYR A 227 -22.88 15.56 13.74
N ILE A 228 -23.63 15.43 12.65
CA ILE A 228 -23.12 15.15 11.30
C ILE A 228 -23.98 15.89 10.26
N ASP A 229 -23.31 16.53 9.31
CA ASP A 229 -23.89 17.31 8.23
C ASP A 229 -24.86 18.38 8.79
N GLY A 230 -24.39 19.14 9.78
CA GLY A 230 -25.08 20.28 10.39
C GLY A 230 -26.27 19.94 11.30
N SER A 231 -26.47 18.67 11.66
CA SER A 231 -27.61 18.25 12.49
C SER A 231 -27.29 17.08 13.42
N TRP A 232 -28.03 16.99 14.52
CA TRP A 232 -28.01 15.82 15.41
C TRP A 232 -28.76 14.65 14.77
N ARG A 233 -28.15 13.46 14.81
CA ARG A 233 -28.68 12.21 14.26
C ARG A 233 -28.46 11.09 15.26
N PHE A 234 -29.32 10.08 15.27
CA PHE A 234 -29.05 8.85 16.01
C PHE A 234 -28.17 7.92 15.20
N ALA A 235 -27.12 7.39 15.81
CA ALA A 235 -26.23 6.40 15.23
C ALA A 235 -26.24 5.11 16.06
N ALA A 236 -26.29 3.98 15.38
CA ALA A 236 -26.13 2.66 15.98
C ALA A 236 -24.66 2.46 16.40
N VAL A 237 -24.42 2.03 17.63
CA VAL A 237 -23.08 1.75 18.15
C VAL A 237 -22.86 0.24 18.21
N TYR A 238 -21.87 -0.26 17.49
CA TYR A 238 -21.46 -1.66 17.51
C TYR A 238 -20.13 -1.81 18.25
N ARG A 239 -19.95 -2.94 18.95
CA ARG A 239 -18.63 -3.36 19.44
C ARG A 239 -18.02 -4.26 18.38
N ARG A 240 -16.77 -3.97 17.98
CA ARG A 240 -16.09 -4.72 16.93
C ARG A 240 -16.11 -6.23 17.18
N GLU A 241 -15.81 -6.62 18.41
CA GLU A 241 -15.70 -8.01 18.86
C GLU A 241 -17.00 -8.81 18.74
N ASN A 242 -18.15 -8.14 18.59
CA ASN A 242 -19.47 -8.77 18.45
C ASN A 242 -19.90 -8.93 16.98
N LEU A 243 -19.12 -8.43 16.02
CA LEU A 243 -19.42 -8.54 14.61
C LEU A 243 -18.84 -9.83 14.03
N ALA A 244 -19.64 -10.56 13.27
CA ALA A 244 -19.28 -11.83 12.64
C ALA A 244 -19.23 -11.71 11.12
N ALA A 245 -18.64 -12.70 10.44
CA ALA A 245 -18.56 -12.68 8.99
C ALA A 245 -19.96 -12.69 8.36
N GLY A 246 -20.17 -11.85 7.35
CA GLY A 246 -21.44 -11.72 6.64
C GLY A 246 -22.44 -10.74 7.26
N ASP A 247 -22.18 -10.22 8.46
CA ASP A 247 -23.02 -9.20 9.09
C ASP A 247 -23.11 -7.92 8.23
N ARG A 248 -24.31 -7.34 8.17
CA ARG A 248 -24.61 -6.14 7.38
C ARG A 248 -25.37 -5.11 8.19
N PHE A 249 -25.00 -3.84 7.99
CA PHE A 249 -25.69 -2.71 8.60
C PHE A 249 -25.37 -1.43 7.83
N SER A 250 -26.23 -0.41 7.95
CA SER A 250 -26.07 0.88 7.28
C SER A 250 -25.68 1.98 8.27
N GLY A 251 -25.03 3.02 7.78
CA GLY A 251 -24.82 4.25 8.53
C GLY A 251 -26.13 5.07 8.67
N PRO A 252 -26.20 6.03 9.60
CA PRO A 252 -25.14 6.44 10.52
C PRO A 252 -24.83 5.40 11.61
N ALA A 253 -23.57 5.01 11.72
CA ALA A 253 -23.13 3.99 12.69
C ALA A 253 -21.72 4.26 13.20
N VAL A 254 -21.44 3.79 14.41
CA VAL A 254 -20.12 3.84 15.05
C VAL A 254 -19.69 2.44 15.43
N VAL A 255 -18.55 1.99 14.93
CA VAL A 255 -17.94 0.73 15.38
C VAL A 255 -16.81 1.07 16.34
N ALA A 256 -17.01 0.74 17.62
CA ALA A 256 -16.04 0.94 18.68
C ALA A 256 -15.13 -0.28 18.80
N GLN A 257 -13.82 -0.01 18.82
CA GLN A 257 -12.75 -0.98 19.00
C GLN A 257 -11.70 -0.38 19.94
N ASP A 258 -10.90 -1.21 20.59
CA ASP A 258 -9.94 -0.70 21.58
C ASP A 258 -8.79 0.10 20.94
N ASP A 259 -8.46 -0.17 19.67
CA ASP A 259 -7.37 0.47 18.93
C ASP A 259 -7.83 1.61 17.99
N CYS A 260 -9.15 1.75 17.76
CA CYS A 260 -9.70 2.75 16.84
C CYS A 260 -11.22 2.96 17.04
N THR A 261 -11.76 3.98 16.37
CA THR A 261 -13.21 4.13 16.20
C THR A 261 -13.51 4.35 14.73
N THR A 262 -14.42 3.55 14.17
CA THR A 262 -14.89 3.72 12.80
C THR A 262 -16.20 4.48 12.81
N CYS A 263 -16.25 5.61 12.08
CA CYS A 263 -17.47 6.39 11.90
C CYS A 263 -18.00 6.18 10.49
N ILE A 264 -19.19 5.62 10.39
CA ILE A 264 -19.86 5.28 9.13
C ILE A 264 -20.93 6.32 8.90
N LEU A 265 -20.79 7.10 7.84
CA LEU A 265 -21.74 8.14 7.48
C LEU A 265 -23.03 7.55 6.88
N GLU A 266 -24.10 8.34 6.91
CA GLU A 266 -25.30 8.04 6.13
C GLU A 266 -24.95 7.86 4.63
N GLY A 267 -25.65 6.95 3.95
CA GLY A 267 -25.37 6.58 2.56
C GLY A 267 -24.28 5.51 2.38
N PHE A 268 -23.58 5.12 3.45
CA PHE A 268 -22.70 3.95 3.44
C PHE A 268 -23.40 2.72 4.02
N THR A 269 -23.29 1.61 3.32
CA THR A 269 -23.58 0.27 3.84
C THR A 269 -22.28 -0.40 4.25
N THR A 270 -22.33 -1.31 5.22
CA THR A 270 -21.17 -2.04 5.71
C THR A 270 -21.43 -3.54 5.64
N VAL A 271 -20.44 -4.30 5.17
CA VAL A 271 -20.41 -5.76 5.23
C VAL A 271 -19.14 -6.19 5.96
N VAL A 272 -19.27 -7.13 6.89
CA VAL A 272 -18.11 -7.77 7.52
C VAL A 272 -17.65 -8.93 6.64
N ASP A 273 -16.44 -8.87 6.11
CA ASP A 273 -15.91 -9.97 5.30
C ASP A 273 -15.51 -11.19 6.16
N LYS A 274 -15.11 -12.28 5.50
CA LYS A 274 -14.70 -13.53 6.18
C LYS A 274 -13.46 -13.38 7.08
N HIS A 275 -12.65 -12.35 6.89
CA HIS A 275 -11.47 -12.04 7.71
C HIS A 275 -11.75 -10.95 8.73
N GLY A 276 -13.02 -10.54 8.84
CA GLY A 276 -13.47 -9.51 9.74
C GLY A 276 -13.23 -8.11 9.24
N ASN A 277 -12.72 -7.85 8.04
CA ASN A 277 -12.61 -6.48 7.53
C ASN A 277 -14.01 -5.87 7.39
N LEU A 278 -14.17 -4.59 7.72
CA LEU A 278 -15.37 -3.85 7.36
C LEU A 278 -15.20 -3.35 5.93
N ILE A 279 -16.11 -3.74 5.05
CA ILE A 279 -16.20 -3.25 3.68
C ILE A 279 -17.36 -2.27 3.65
N LEU A 280 -17.04 -0.98 3.53
CA LEU A 280 -18.04 0.08 3.49
C LEU A 280 -18.20 0.51 2.04
N GLU A 281 -19.44 0.58 1.56
CA GLU A 281 -19.76 0.95 0.19
C GLU A 281 -20.86 2.01 0.16
N THR A 282 -20.72 3.00 -0.72
CA THR A 282 -21.81 3.94 -1.02
C THR A 282 -22.86 3.23 -1.88
N GLU A 283 -24.14 3.43 -1.57
CA GLU A 283 -25.21 3.09 -2.52
C GLU A 283 -25.17 4.11 -3.67
N ASP A 284 -24.93 3.62 -4.89
CA ASP A 284 -24.78 4.34 -6.19
C ASP A 284 -24.78 5.88 -6.19
#